data_AF-A0A0B8QSD1-F1
#
_entry.id   AF-A0A0B8QSD1-F1
#
_cell.length_a   1.000
_cell.length_b   1.000
_cell.length_c   1.000
_cell.angle_alpha   90.00
_cell.angle_beta   90.00
_cell.angle_gamma   90.00
#
_symmetry.space_group_name_H-M   'P 1'
#
loop_
_entity.id
_entity.type
_entity.pdbx_description
1 polymer ?
#
loop_
_entity_poly.entity_id
_entity_poly.type
_entity_poly.pdbx_seq_one_letter_code
_entity_poly.pdbx_strand_id
1 'polypeptide(L)'
;MKWLIALPLISFSALGLELSPLERNTYKGDFEQLKERGVIRALVSADLGFYYVEGGRPKGIIAEQLHHFETKIKQKAPLMRVKIIPVGRDDLFKALNEGYGDVAVANLTITERRAKLVDFSDPILKNVEELLVTHKDIEPIQELADAEGLEVWIRASSSYFESVQEINRRLSDEGLIYAG
;
A
#
# COMPACT_ATOMS: atom_id res chain seq x y z
N MET A 1 27.99 51.27 44.96
CA MET A 1 26.91 50.89 44.03
C MET A 1 27.38 49.74 43.16
N LYS A 2 26.88 48.51 43.38
CA LYS A 2 27.20 47.33 42.56
C LYS A 2 26.38 47.39 41.27
N TRP A 3 27.03 47.39 40.11
CA TRP A 3 26.35 47.28 38.82
C TRP A 3 26.20 45.79 38.47
N LEU A 4 24.95 45.34 38.34
CA LEU A 4 24.60 44.00 37.85
C LEU A 4 24.60 44.04 36.31
N ILE A 5 25.51 43.28 35.69
CA ILE A 5 25.51 43.05 34.25
C ILE A 5 24.52 41.91 33.97
N ALA A 6 23.42 42.21 33.32
CA ALA A 6 22.50 41.21 32.79
C ALA A 6 23.02 40.74 31.42
N LEU A 7 23.48 39.49 31.33
CA LEU A 7 23.71 38.83 30.03
C LEU A 7 22.34 38.48 29.43
N PRO A 8 21.97 39.01 28.25
CA PRO A 8 20.79 38.51 27.56
C PRO A 8 21.11 37.10 27.07
N LEU A 9 20.35 36.12 27.57
CA LEU A 9 20.23 34.81 26.94
C LEU A 9 19.60 35.02 25.56
N ILE A 10 20.43 35.26 24.55
CA ILE A 10 20.01 35.17 23.17
C ILE A 10 19.78 33.68 22.93
N SER A 11 18.53 33.25 23.06
CA SER A 11 18.08 31.97 22.55
C SER A 11 18.39 31.97 21.06
N PHE A 12 19.49 31.31 20.67
CA PHE A 12 19.64 30.87 19.30
C PHE A 12 18.44 29.98 19.05
N SER A 13 17.46 30.47 18.28
CA SER A 13 16.46 29.62 17.67
C SER A 13 17.25 28.54 16.95
N ALA A 14 17.20 27.31 17.45
CA ALA A 14 17.58 26.18 16.65
C ALA A 14 16.73 26.31 15.39
N LEU A 15 17.36 26.63 14.26
CA LEU A 15 16.76 26.40 12.96
C LEU A 15 16.47 24.90 12.96
N GLY A 16 15.23 24.56 13.30
CA GLY A 16 14.70 23.24 13.03
C GLY A 16 15.01 22.99 11.57
N LEU A 17 15.64 21.86 11.28
CA LEU A 17 15.76 21.39 9.92
C LEU A 17 14.33 21.14 9.45
N GLU A 18 13.67 22.19 8.95
CA GLU A 18 12.43 22.06 8.21
C GLU A 18 12.85 21.23 7.02
N LEU A 19 12.48 19.95 7.05
CA LEU A 19 12.53 19.14 5.85
C LEU A 19 11.57 19.85 4.91
N SER A 20 12.09 20.74 4.05
CA SER A 20 11.38 21.26 2.89
C SER A 20 10.57 20.09 2.34
N PRO A 21 9.26 20.25 2.06
CA PRO A 21 8.44 19.14 1.59
C PRO A 21 9.24 18.44 0.50
N LEU A 22 9.58 17.14 0.70
CA LEU A 22 10.34 16.35 -0.25
C LEU A 22 9.83 16.72 -1.63
N GLU A 23 10.64 17.43 -2.44
CA GLU A 23 10.16 17.98 -3.70
C GLU A 23 9.41 16.87 -4.44
N ARG A 24 8.11 17.07 -4.64
CA ARG A 24 7.21 16.12 -5.29
C ARG A 24 7.43 16.18 -6.79
N ASN A 25 8.65 15.89 -7.23
CA ASN A 25 8.97 15.76 -8.62
C ASN A 25 8.41 14.41 -9.07
N THR A 26 7.16 14.44 -9.54
CA THR A 26 6.57 13.29 -10.20
C THR A 26 7.24 13.07 -11.55
N TYR A 27 7.43 11.81 -11.89
CA TYR A 27 7.93 11.42 -13.21
C TYR A 27 7.55 9.96 -13.45
N LYS A 28 7.64 9.57 -14.72
CA LYS A 28 7.49 8.19 -15.17
C LYS A 28 8.69 7.84 -16.03
N GLY A 29 9.02 6.56 -16.07
CA GLY A 29 10.09 6.04 -16.91
C GLY A 29 10.21 4.54 -16.74
N ASP A 30 10.64 3.88 -17.81
CA ASP A 30 11.02 2.48 -17.76
C ASP A 30 12.43 2.34 -17.15
N PHE A 31 12.87 1.09 -17.01
CA PHE A 31 14.12 0.77 -16.33
C PHE A 31 15.34 1.55 -16.86
N GLU A 32 15.42 1.79 -18.17
CA GLU A 32 16.53 2.54 -18.77
C GLU A 32 16.58 3.99 -18.28
N GLN A 33 15.44 4.69 -18.19
CA GLN A 33 15.39 6.06 -17.66
C GLN A 33 15.60 6.09 -16.14
N LEU A 34 15.13 5.06 -15.41
CA LEU A 34 15.33 4.96 -13.97
C LEU A 34 16.81 4.73 -13.59
N LYS A 35 17.60 4.08 -14.45
CA LYS A 35 19.05 3.92 -14.25
C LYS A 35 19.78 5.26 -14.21
N GLU A 36 19.39 6.23 -15.04
CA GLU A 36 19.97 7.58 -15.03
C GLU A 36 19.78 8.28 -13.68
N ARG A 37 18.68 7.94 -12.98
CA ARG A 37 18.34 8.48 -11.65
C ARG A 37 18.92 7.66 -10.50
N GLY A 38 19.32 6.41 -10.76
CA GLY A 38 19.85 5.49 -9.76
C GLY A 38 18.84 5.10 -8.66
N VAL A 39 17.54 5.30 -8.88
CA VAL A 39 16.51 5.00 -7.88
C VAL A 39 15.26 4.43 -8.53
N ILE A 40 14.69 3.40 -7.91
CA ILE A 40 13.32 2.93 -8.10
C ILE A 40 12.53 3.29 -6.85
N ARG A 41 11.41 3.96 -7.02
CA ARG A 41 10.51 4.39 -5.94
C ARG A 41 9.38 3.35 -5.79
N ALA A 42 9.43 2.56 -4.74
CA ALA A 42 8.41 1.57 -4.42
C ALA A 42 7.34 2.19 -3.53
N LEU A 43 6.12 2.32 -4.07
CA LEU A 43 4.94 2.70 -3.31
C LEU A 43 4.48 1.50 -2.48
N VAL A 44 4.34 1.71 -1.17
CA VAL A 44 3.86 0.69 -0.23
C VAL A 44 2.73 1.25 0.60
N SER A 45 1.91 0.35 1.16
CA SER A 45 0.90 0.72 2.14
C SER A 45 1.11 -0.07 3.42
N ALA A 46 0.90 0.58 4.57
CA ALA A 46 0.96 -0.09 5.85
C ALA A 46 -0.08 -1.21 5.95
N ASP A 47 0.38 -2.40 6.33
CA ASP A 47 -0.43 -3.60 6.52
C ASP A 47 0.34 -4.58 7.42
N LEU A 48 -0.23 -4.95 8.56
CA LEU A 48 0.49 -5.72 9.57
C LEU A 48 0.82 -7.12 9.03
N GLY A 49 2.07 -7.56 9.22
CA GLY A 49 2.60 -8.77 8.61
C GLY A 49 3.17 -8.58 7.20
N PHE A 50 2.67 -7.61 6.43
CA PHE A 50 3.17 -7.32 5.07
C PHE A 50 4.17 -6.16 5.06
N TYR A 51 3.78 -4.96 5.48
CA TYR A 51 4.68 -3.80 5.58
C TYR A 51 4.33 -2.95 6.79
N TYR A 52 5.25 -2.85 7.74
CA TYR A 52 5.12 -1.98 8.91
C TYR A 52 6.50 -1.47 9.34
N VAL A 53 6.53 -0.46 10.23
CA VAL A 53 7.77 0.09 10.77
C VAL A 53 7.82 -0.17 12.26
N GLU A 54 8.89 -0.79 12.72
CA GLU A 54 9.14 -1.09 14.13
C GLU A 54 10.54 -0.60 14.50
N GLY A 55 10.66 0.22 15.55
CA GLY A 55 11.95 0.79 15.96
C GLY A 55 12.65 1.57 14.83
N GLY A 56 11.90 2.22 13.96
CA GLY A 56 12.42 2.96 12.80
C GLY A 56 12.90 2.10 11.63
N ARG A 57 12.66 0.78 11.66
CA ARG A 57 13.05 -0.14 10.59
C ARG A 57 11.83 -0.72 9.87
N PRO A 58 11.82 -0.78 8.53
CA PRO A 58 10.82 -1.54 7.79
C PRO A 58 10.85 -3.02 8.16
N LYS A 59 9.67 -3.62 8.29
CA LYS A 59 9.44 -5.02 8.66
C LYS A 59 8.27 -5.59 7.84
N GLY A 60 8.17 -6.92 7.86
CA GLY A 60 7.12 -7.67 7.17
C GLY A 60 7.57 -8.22 5.82
N ILE A 61 6.71 -9.04 5.22
CA ILE A 61 7.00 -9.79 3.99
C ILE A 61 7.42 -8.86 2.84
N ILE A 62 6.76 -7.72 2.68
CA ILE A 62 7.05 -6.76 1.61
C ILE A 62 8.39 -6.06 1.83
N ALA A 63 8.76 -5.77 3.07
CA ALA A 63 10.07 -5.18 3.37
C ALA A 63 11.20 -6.12 2.92
N GLU A 64 11.08 -7.41 3.21
CA GLU A 64 12.04 -8.43 2.77
C GLU A 64 12.02 -8.63 1.25
N GLN A 65 10.83 -8.66 0.62
CA GLN A 65 10.71 -8.72 -0.84
C GLN A 65 11.42 -7.55 -1.53
N LEU A 66 11.23 -6.32 -1.03
CA LEU A 66 11.87 -5.13 -1.59
C LEU A 66 13.38 -5.13 -1.35
N HIS A 67 13.85 -5.64 -0.22
CA HIS A 67 15.27 -5.83 0.05
C HIS A 67 15.92 -6.82 -0.95
N HIS A 68 15.26 -7.96 -1.19
CA HIS A 68 15.73 -8.92 -2.19
C HIS A 68 15.63 -8.40 -3.62
N PHE A 69 14.58 -7.64 -3.93
CA PHE A 69 14.43 -6.97 -5.22
C PHE A 69 15.58 -5.98 -5.46
N GLU A 70 15.91 -5.14 -4.48
CA GLU A 70 17.06 -4.24 -4.56
C GLU A 70 18.38 -5.01 -4.74
N THR A 71 18.57 -6.09 -3.98
CA THR A 71 19.77 -6.93 -4.09
C THR A 71 19.92 -7.53 -5.48
N LYS A 72 18.81 -8.01 -6.08
CA LYS A 72 18.81 -8.57 -7.43
C LYS A 72 19.03 -7.50 -8.49
N ILE A 73 18.44 -6.33 -8.36
CA ILE A 73 18.60 -5.28 -9.36
C ILE A 73 20.02 -4.70 -9.38
N LYS A 74 20.68 -4.64 -8.22
CA LYS A 74 22.09 -4.23 -8.12
C LYS A 74 23.06 -5.13 -8.88
N GLN A 75 22.70 -6.39 -9.14
CA GLN A 75 23.49 -7.29 -10.00
C GLN A 75 23.53 -6.81 -11.46
N LYS A 76 22.49 -6.09 -11.91
CA LYS A 76 22.38 -5.52 -13.26
C LYS A 76 22.75 -4.03 -13.31
N ALA A 77 22.44 -3.29 -12.23
CA ALA A 77 22.70 -1.85 -12.11
C ALA A 77 23.25 -1.54 -10.70
N PRO A 78 24.58 -1.60 -10.49
CA PRO A 78 25.19 -1.55 -9.15
C PRO A 78 24.88 -0.30 -8.31
N LEU A 79 24.57 0.83 -8.97
CA LEU A 79 24.26 2.10 -8.29
C LEU A 79 22.77 2.25 -7.95
N MET A 80 21.91 1.34 -8.42
CA MET A 80 20.48 1.41 -8.23
C MET A 80 20.09 1.21 -6.76
N ARG A 81 19.16 2.02 -6.26
CA ARG A 81 18.56 1.88 -4.93
C ARG A 81 17.05 1.75 -5.01
N VAL A 82 16.44 1.14 -4.00
CA VAL A 82 14.99 1.13 -3.85
C VAL A 82 14.60 2.10 -2.73
N LYS A 83 13.86 3.15 -3.08
CA LYS A 83 13.30 4.11 -2.12
C LYS A 83 11.86 3.72 -1.83
N ILE A 84 11.55 3.49 -0.56
CA ILE A 84 10.20 3.16 -0.13
C ILE A 84 9.41 4.44 0.15
N ILE A 85 8.21 4.54 -0.41
CA ILE A 85 7.31 5.69 -0.25
C ILE A 85 5.97 5.16 0.28
N PRO A 86 5.65 5.37 1.56
CA PRO A 86 4.36 5.01 2.12
C PRO A 86 3.26 5.90 1.51
N VAL A 87 2.18 5.30 1.08
CA VAL A 87 0.97 6.00 0.63
C VAL A 87 -0.28 5.37 1.25
N GLY A 88 -1.38 6.12 1.28
CA GLY A 88 -2.69 5.57 1.58
C GLY A 88 -3.03 4.48 0.57
N ARG A 89 -3.55 3.34 1.03
CA ARG A 89 -3.81 2.22 0.10
C ARG A 89 -4.93 2.51 -0.91
N ASP A 90 -5.87 3.40 -0.61
CA ASP A 90 -6.87 3.87 -1.58
C ASP A 90 -6.22 4.76 -2.66
N ASP A 91 -5.11 5.41 -2.33
CA ASP A 91 -4.37 6.28 -3.24
C ASP A 91 -3.29 5.54 -4.04
N LEU A 92 -3.06 4.24 -3.79
CA LEU A 92 -1.90 3.52 -4.32
C LEU A 92 -1.82 3.56 -5.86
N PHE A 93 -2.93 3.23 -6.54
CA PHE A 93 -2.99 3.25 -8.01
C PHE A 93 -2.97 4.67 -8.57
N LYS A 94 -3.64 5.61 -7.89
CA LYS A 94 -3.62 7.03 -8.25
C LYS A 94 -2.19 7.58 -8.19
N ALA A 95 -1.49 7.33 -7.08
CA ALA A 95 -0.13 7.78 -6.85
C ALA A 95 0.85 7.18 -7.87
N LEU A 96 0.67 5.89 -8.23
CA LEU A 96 1.46 5.26 -9.30
C LEU A 96 1.22 5.96 -10.64
N ASN A 97 -0.05 6.16 -11.01
CA ASN A 97 -0.44 6.81 -12.27
C ASN A 97 -0.09 8.30 -12.34
N GLU A 98 0.05 8.97 -11.21
CA GLU A 98 0.53 10.36 -11.12
C GLU A 98 2.06 10.44 -11.13
N GLY A 99 2.78 9.31 -11.06
CA GLY A 99 4.25 9.26 -11.13
C GLY A 99 4.94 9.56 -9.80
N TYR A 100 4.26 9.35 -8.66
CA TYR A 100 4.87 9.46 -7.33
C TYR A 100 5.81 8.29 -7.02
N GLY A 101 5.61 7.16 -7.67
CA GLY A 101 6.52 6.03 -7.65
C GLY A 101 6.55 5.30 -8.98
N ASP A 102 7.40 4.29 -9.05
CA ASP A 102 7.70 3.53 -10.26
C ASP A 102 7.13 2.11 -10.20
N VAL A 103 6.86 1.61 -8.99
CA VAL A 103 6.23 0.31 -8.74
C VAL A 103 5.37 0.38 -7.48
N ALA A 104 4.24 -0.33 -7.44
CA ALA A 104 3.41 -0.47 -6.25
C ALA A 104 3.54 -1.89 -5.70
N VAL A 105 3.92 -2.03 -4.42
CA VAL A 105 4.09 -3.32 -3.74
C VAL A 105 3.31 -3.30 -2.43
N ALA A 106 2.16 -3.98 -2.44
CA ALA A 106 1.22 -3.87 -1.34
C ALA A 106 0.23 -5.05 -1.29
N ASN A 107 0.66 -6.29 -1.46
CA ASN A 107 -0.23 -7.48 -1.45
C ASN A 107 -1.50 -7.28 -2.33
N LEU A 108 -1.31 -7.06 -3.63
CA LEU A 108 -2.38 -6.66 -4.55
C LEU A 108 -2.94 -7.86 -5.29
N THR A 109 -4.25 -8.07 -5.21
CA THR A 109 -4.99 -8.99 -6.09
C THR A 109 -5.13 -8.40 -7.48
N ILE A 110 -4.78 -9.19 -8.50
CA ILE A 110 -5.02 -8.85 -9.91
C ILE A 110 -6.51 -9.04 -10.19
N THR A 111 -7.19 -7.99 -10.64
CA THR A 111 -8.60 -8.04 -11.09
C THR A 111 -8.74 -7.34 -12.42
N GLU A 112 -9.77 -7.65 -13.20
CA GLU A 112 -10.02 -6.99 -14.50
C GLU A 112 -10.15 -5.47 -14.35
N ARG A 113 -10.83 -5.01 -13.29
CA ARG A 113 -10.98 -3.58 -13.01
C ARG A 113 -9.63 -2.91 -12.76
N ARG A 114 -8.74 -3.55 -12.01
CA ARG A 114 -7.41 -3.01 -11.70
C ARG A 114 -6.46 -3.08 -12.90
N ALA A 115 -6.55 -4.11 -13.72
CA ALA A 115 -5.77 -4.26 -14.95
C ALA A 115 -6.07 -3.18 -15.99
N LYS A 116 -7.24 -2.53 -15.92
CA LYS A 116 -7.57 -1.34 -16.73
C LYS A 116 -6.85 -0.06 -16.25
N LEU A 117 -6.33 -0.05 -15.03
CA LEU A 117 -5.70 1.13 -14.41
C LEU A 117 -4.18 1.07 -14.45
N VAL A 118 -3.61 -0.13 -14.34
CA VAL A 118 -2.17 -0.39 -14.21
C VAL A 118 -1.82 -1.76 -14.77
N ASP A 119 -0.56 -1.94 -15.16
CA ASP A 119 0.00 -3.25 -15.45
C ASP A 119 0.45 -3.97 -14.17
N PHE A 120 0.36 -5.31 -14.18
CA PHE A 120 0.82 -6.17 -13.09
C PHE A 120 2.03 -6.99 -13.49
N SER A 121 2.91 -7.28 -12.52
CA SER A 121 3.93 -8.31 -12.69
C SER A 121 3.31 -9.69 -12.78
N ASP A 122 4.14 -10.69 -13.07
CA ASP A 122 3.77 -12.07 -12.77
C ASP A 122 3.36 -12.19 -11.29
N PRO A 123 2.25 -12.89 -10.99
CA PRO A 123 1.76 -13.01 -9.63
C PRO A 123 2.69 -13.88 -8.79
N ILE A 124 2.99 -13.42 -7.58
CA ILE A 124 3.82 -14.14 -6.61
C ILE A 124 3.06 -15.32 -5.99
N LEU A 125 1.74 -15.18 -5.85
CA LEU A 125 0.83 -16.21 -5.35
C LEU A 125 -0.35 -16.36 -6.32
N LYS A 126 -0.80 -17.60 -6.51
CA LYS A 126 -1.97 -17.97 -7.33
C LYS A 126 -2.91 -18.84 -6.50
N ASN A 127 -4.16 -18.94 -6.92
CA ASN A 127 -5.19 -19.76 -6.28
C ASN A 127 -5.37 -19.40 -4.79
N VAL A 128 -5.45 -18.09 -4.51
CA VAL A 128 -5.69 -17.59 -3.15
C VAL A 128 -7.17 -17.74 -2.82
N GLU A 129 -7.47 -18.27 -1.65
CA GLU A 129 -8.83 -18.36 -1.12
C GLU A 129 -9.18 -17.10 -0.33
N GLU A 130 -10.37 -16.55 -0.58
CA GLU A 130 -10.93 -15.46 0.22
C GLU A 130 -11.84 -16.07 1.30
N LEU A 131 -11.60 -15.71 2.55
CA LEU A 131 -12.34 -16.25 3.70
C LEU A 131 -13.20 -15.16 4.32
N LEU A 132 -14.48 -15.47 4.54
CA LEU A 132 -15.35 -14.64 5.37
C LEU A 132 -15.08 -14.98 6.84
N VAL A 133 -14.71 -13.96 7.62
CA VAL A 133 -14.39 -14.13 9.05
C VAL A 133 -15.53 -13.56 9.88
N THR A 134 -16.15 -14.41 10.71
CA THR A 134 -17.26 -14.04 11.59
C THR A 134 -16.88 -14.16 13.06
N HIS A 135 -17.71 -13.62 13.95
CA HIS A 135 -17.58 -13.88 15.38
C HIS A 135 -17.98 -15.34 15.66
N LYS A 136 -17.37 -15.96 16.68
CA LYS A 136 -17.65 -17.36 17.09
C LYS A 136 -19.12 -17.65 17.45
N ASP A 137 -19.92 -16.62 17.68
CA ASP A 137 -21.34 -16.73 18.05
C ASP A 137 -22.27 -16.61 16.83
N ILE A 138 -21.72 -16.38 15.63
CA ILE A 138 -22.45 -16.43 14.37
C ILE A 138 -22.43 -17.87 13.87
N GLU A 139 -23.59 -18.38 13.46
CA GLU A 139 -23.70 -19.73 12.89
C GLU A 139 -22.76 -19.90 11.68
N PRO A 140 -22.12 -21.07 11.52
CA PRO A 140 -21.23 -21.31 10.39
C PRO A 140 -21.95 -21.16 9.06
N ILE A 141 -21.36 -20.39 8.15
CA ILE A 141 -21.85 -20.22 6.77
C ILE A 141 -21.36 -21.42 5.97
N GLN A 142 -22.27 -22.31 5.58
CA GLN A 142 -21.98 -23.55 4.86
C GLN A 142 -22.42 -23.47 3.40
N GLU A 143 -23.45 -22.67 3.12
CA GLU A 143 -23.97 -22.42 1.79
C GLU A 143 -24.27 -20.95 1.53
N LEU A 144 -24.61 -20.61 0.28
CA LEU A 144 -24.83 -19.21 -0.11
C LEU A 144 -26.01 -18.59 0.65
N ALA A 145 -27.09 -19.35 0.87
CA ALA A 145 -28.28 -18.89 1.59
C ALA A 145 -27.99 -18.47 3.04
N ASP A 146 -26.99 -19.06 3.69
CA ASP A 146 -26.57 -18.67 5.05
C ASP A 146 -26.00 -17.24 5.10
N ALA A 147 -25.61 -16.67 3.95
CA ALA A 147 -25.13 -15.30 3.85
C ALA A 147 -26.26 -14.27 3.72
N GLU A 148 -27.51 -14.71 3.56
CA GLU A 148 -28.66 -13.80 3.44
C GLU A 148 -28.80 -12.91 4.68
N GLY A 149 -28.95 -11.60 4.46
CA GLY A 149 -29.12 -10.62 5.53
C GLY A 149 -27.86 -10.33 6.37
N LEU A 150 -26.72 -10.94 6.06
CA LEU A 150 -25.46 -10.63 6.75
C LEU A 150 -24.91 -9.27 6.32
N GLU A 151 -24.59 -8.44 7.31
CA GLU A 151 -23.84 -7.21 7.10
C GLU A 151 -22.33 -7.50 7.16
N VAL A 152 -21.61 -7.16 6.10
CA VAL A 152 -20.15 -7.36 6.01
C VAL A 152 -19.41 -6.03 5.96
N TRP A 153 -18.37 -5.93 6.78
CA TRP A 153 -17.50 -4.76 6.82
C TRP A 153 -16.25 -5.02 6.00
N ILE A 154 -16.13 -4.32 4.88
CA ILE A 154 -15.00 -4.46 3.96
C ILE A 154 -14.52 -3.09 3.51
N ARG A 155 -13.26 -3.04 3.08
CA ARG A 155 -12.72 -1.83 2.47
C ARG A 155 -13.19 -1.71 1.03
N ALA A 156 -13.79 -0.58 0.67
CA ALA A 156 -14.32 -0.34 -0.68
C ALA A 156 -13.27 -0.50 -1.82
N SER A 157 -12.00 -0.18 -1.59
CA SER A 157 -10.95 -0.34 -2.61
C SER A 157 -10.36 -1.75 -2.72
N SER A 158 -10.69 -2.65 -1.79
CA SER A 158 -10.20 -4.03 -1.78
C SER A 158 -10.81 -4.86 -2.93
N SER A 159 -10.16 -5.96 -3.30
CA SER A 159 -10.77 -6.91 -4.24
C SER A 159 -11.99 -7.59 -3.62
N TYR A 160 -12.02 -7.72 -2.29
CA TYR A 160 -13.15 -8.31 -1.55
C TYR A 160 -14.47 -7.56 -1.78
N PHE A 161 -14.41 -6.27 -2.12
CA PHE A 161 -15.61 -5.52 -2.52
C PHE A 161 -16.21 -6.09 -3.81
N GLU A 162 -15.39 -6.40 -4.80
CA GLU A 162 -15.85 -7.03 -6.04
C GLU A 162 -16.40 -8.44 -5.75
N SER A 163 -15.76 -9.20 -4.87
CA SER A 163 -16.24 -10.53 -4.46
C SER A 163 -17.59 -10.50 -3.75
N VAL A 164 -17.80 -9.56 -2.81
CA VAL A 164 -19.09 -9.41 -2.11
C VAL A 164 -20.18 -8.91 -3.04
N GLN A 165 -19.87 -8.04 -4.00
CA GLN A 165 -20.83 -7.63 -5.02
C GLN A 165 -21.27 -8.81 -5.89
N GLU A 166 -20.35 -9.71 -6.23
CA GLU A 166 -20.68 -10.94 -6.96
C GLU A 166 -21.53 -11.91 -6.12
N ILE A 167 -21.25 -12.04 -4.81
CA ILE A 167 -22.09 -12.81 -3.88
C ILE A 167 -23.51 -12.23 -3.82
N ASN A 168 -23.66 -10.91 -3.68
CA ASN A 168 -24.96 -10.24 -3.67
C ASN A 168 -25.73 -10.44 -4.99
N ARG A 169 -25.03 -10.39 -6.12
CA ARG A 169 -25.62 -10.67 -7.43
C ARG A 169 -26.19 -12.08 -7.48
N ARG A 170 -25.44 -13.08 -7.01
CA ARG A 170 -25.89 -14.48 -6.95
C ARG A 170 -27.08 -14.68 -6.01
N LEU A 171 -27.05 -14.08 -4.83
CA LEU A 171 -28.18 -14.09 -3.89
C LEU A 171 -29.45 -13.46 -4.53
N SER A 172 -29.28 -12.39 -5.31
CA SER A 172 -30.38 -11.73 -6.00
C SER A 172 -30.95 -12.60 -7.12
N ASP A 173 -30.07 -13.25 -7.91
CA ASP A 173 -30.45 -14.18 -8.97
C ASP A 173 -31.23 -15.40 -8.43
N GLU A 174 -30.93 -15.84 -7.21
CA GLU A 174 -31.63 -16.92 -6.49
C GLU A 174 -32.90 -16.44 -5.77
N GLY A 175 -33.20 -15.13 -5.78
CA GLY A 175 -34.37 -14.55 -5.13
C GLY A 175 -34.27 -14.49 -3.60
N LEU A 176 -33.07 -14.64 -3.04
CA LEU A 176 -32.79 -14.61 -1.61
C LEU A 176 -32.65 -13.17 -1.09
N ILE A 177 -32.22 -12.24 -1.93
CA ILE A 177 -32.24 -10.81 -1.60
C ILE A 177 -32.84 -9.98 -2.74
N TYR A 178 -33.37 -8.80 -2.42
CA TYR A 178 -33.76 -7.84 -3.45
C TYR A 178 -32.50 -7.13 -3.98
N ALA A 179 -32.36 -7.05 -5.30
CA ALA A 179 -31.34 -6.21 -5.91
C ALA A 179 -31.59 -4.74 -5.53
N GLY A 180 -30.69 -4.17 -4.73
CA GLY A 180 -30.64 -2.75 -4.40
C GLY A 180 -29.96 -1.94 -5.49
#